data_AF-A0A531K0T1-F1
#
_entry.id   AF-A0A531K0T1-F1
#
_cell.length_a   1.000
_cell.length_b   1.000
_cell.length_c   1.000
_cell.angle_alpha   90.00
_cell.angle_beta   90.00
_cell.angle_gamma   90.00
#
_symmetry.space_group_name_H-M   'P 1'
#
loop_
_entity.id
_entity.type
_entity.pdbx_description
1 polymer ?
#
loop_
_entity_poly.entity_id
_entity_poly.type
_entity_poly.pdbx_seq_one_letter_code
_entity_poly.pdbx_strand_id
1 'polypeptide(L)'
;HALMAVLVASALQFVSKPFIAHALGGWGANPQAYLQSNYALVSQSLGTVFGMTIALLILIILVRDVLAEAMSKSETDTLSRLLNRGGFERHAELAMRDAVRRGIPVALVIADLDHFKSINDSFGHAS
;
A
#
# COMPACT_ATOMS: atom_id res chain seq x y z
N HIS A 1 -4.97 6.68 5.84
CA HIS A 1 -4.95 8.09 6.32
C HIS A 1 -4.39 9.08 5.30
N ALA A 2 -3.21 8.86 4.71
CA ALA A 2 -2.61 9.80 3.74
C ALA A 2 -3.48 10.08 2.49
N LEU A 3 -4.05 9.06 1.85
CA LEU A 3 -4.94 9.23 0.69
C LEU A 3 -6.15 10.10 1.03
N MET A 4 -6.79 9.85 2.17
CA MET A 4 -7.95 10.62 2.63
C MET A 4 -7.59 12.09 2.87
N ALA A 5 -6.44 12.37 3.48
CA ALA A 5 -5.96 13.73 3.68
C ALA A 5 -5.73 14.47 2.34
N VAL A 6 -5.14 13.79 1.34
CA VAL A 6 -4.92 14.37 0.01
C VAL A 6 -6.23 14.60 -0.74
N LEU A 7 -7.20 13.69 -0.63
CA LEU A 7 -8.53 13.88 -1.22
C LEU A 7 -9.27 15.07 -0.59
N VAL A 8 -9.20 15.21 0.74
CA VAL A 8 -9.77 16.37 1.45
C VAL A 8 -9.07 17.67 1.01
N ALA A 9 -7.74 17.67 0.94
CA ALA A 9 -6.98 18.83 0.47
C ALA A 9 -7.32 19.20 -0.99
N SER A 10 -7.52 18.22 -1.86
CA SER A 10 -7.94 18.43 -3.25
C SER A 10 -9.37 18.98 -3.34
N ALA A 11 -10.30 18.49 -2.51
CA ALA A 11 -11.66 19.04 -2.43
C ALA A 11 -11.65 20.49 -1.93
N LEU A 12 -10.85 20.80 -0.91
CA LEU A 12 -10.68 22.17 -0.42
C LEU A 12 -10.07 23.08 -1.49
N GLN A 13 -9.06 22.59 -2.23
CA GLN A 13 -8.48 23.32 -3.36
C GLN A 13 -9.54 23.62 -4.43
N PHE A 14 -10.41 22.67 -4.75
CA PHE A 14 -11.48 22.86 -5.72
C PHE A 14 -12.49 23.92 -5.25
N VAL A 15 -12.94 23.83 -3.99
CA VAL A 15 -13.88 24.79 -3.39
C VAL A 15 -13.27 26.19 -3.25
N SER A 16 -11.94 26.30 -3.13
CA SER A 16 -11.26 27.60 -3.04
C SER A 16 -11.23 28.40 -4.36
N LYS A 17 -11.50 27.77 -5.50
CA LYS A 17 -11.38 28.39 -6.83
C LYS A 17 -12.14 29.72 -7.01
N PRO A 18 -13.40 29.89 -6.58
CA PRO A 18 -14.11 31.16 -6.71
C PRO A 18 -13.46 32.29 -5.89
N PHE A 19 -12.93 31.97 -4.71
CA PHE A 19 -12.23 32.94 -3.86
C PHE A 19 -10.90 33.37 -4.48
N ILE A 20 -10.15 32.41 -5.02
CA ILE A 20 -8.90 32.67 -5.75
C ILE A 20 -9.18 33.50 -7.02
N ALA A 21 -10.28 33.21 -7.73
CA ALA A 21 -10.69 34.00 -8.88
C ALA A 21 -10.96 35.45 -8.50
N HIS A 22 -11.72 35.69 -7.42
CA HIS A 22 -12.00 37.03 -6.95
C HIS A 22 -10.72 37.78 -6.51
N ALA A 23 -9.83 37.11 -5.79
CA ALA A 23 -8.57 37.68 -5.31
C ALA A 23 -7.57 38.03 -6.44
N LEU A 24 -7.61 37.30 -7.55
CA LEU A 24 -6.67 37.46 -8.68
C LEU A 24 -7.25 38.32 -9.83
N GLY A 25 -8.30 39.11 -9.58
CA GLY A 25 -8.87 40.03 -10.57
C GLY A 25 -9.88 39.38 -11.53
N GLY A 26 -10.37 38.19 -11.21
CA GLY A 26 -11.37 37.44 -11.97
C GLY A 26 -10.79 36.48 -13.01
N TRP A 27 -11.68 35.73 -13.66
CA TRP A 27 -11.35 34.76 -14.71
C TRP A 27 -11.29 35.38 -16.12
N GLY A 28 -11.34 36.70 -16.24
CA GLY A 28 -11.37 37.39 -17.55
C GLY A 28 -12.77 37.42 -18.18
N ALA A 29 -13.01 38.43 -19.03
CA ALA A 29 -14.32 38.68 -19.63
C ALA A 29 -14.62 37.80 -20.87
N ASN A 30 -13.60 37.17 -21.45
CA ASN A 30 -13.72 36.32 -22.64
C ASN A 30 -12.68 35.18 -22.58
N PRO A 31 -12.79 34.13 -23.41
CA PRO A 31 -11.87 32.99 -23.39
C PRO A 31 -10.40 33.36 -23.61
N GLN A 32 -10.12 34.38 -24.44
CA GLN A 32 -8.76 34.87 -24.68
C GLN A 32 -8.16 35.48 -23.40
N ALA A 33 -8.94 36.29 -22.69
CA ALA A 33 -8.56 36.94 -21.43
C ALA A 33 -8.45 35.93 -20.29
N TYR A 34 -9.24 34.84 -20.32
CA TYR A 34 -9.08 33.74 -19.36
C TYR A 34 -7.70 33.10 -19.47
N LEU A 35 -7.26 32.76 -20.68
CA LEU A 35 -5.96 32.11 -20.90
C LEU A 35 -4.77 32.97 -20.45
N GLN A 36 -4.91 34.29 -20.48
CA GLN A 36 -3.90 35.24 -20.01
C GLN A 36 -4.10 35.68 -18.56
N SER A 37 -5.13 35.19 -17.87
CA SER A 37 -5.42 35.59 -16.50
C SER A 37 -4.49 34.91 -15.49
N ASN A 38 -4.11 35.65 -14.44
CA ASN A 38 -3.39 35.11 -13.30
C ASN A 38 -4.19 33.99 -12.61
N TYR A 39 -5.52 34.10 -12.60
CA TYR A 39 -6.40 33.04 -12.10
C TYR A 39 -6.21 31.72 -12.85
N ALA A 40 -6.23 31.74 -14.19
CA ALA A 40 -6.11 30.53 -14.98
C ALA A 40 -4.75 29.84 -14.76
N LEU A 41 -3.66 30.61 -14.65
CA LEU A 41 -2.34 30.08 -14.37
C LEU A 41 -2.26 29.40 -12.98
N VAL A 42 -2.75 30.07 -11.94
CA VAL A 42 -2.73 29.56 -10.55
C VAL A 42 -3.68 28.36 -10.39
N SER A 43 -4.92 28.48 -10.88
CA SER A 43 -5.94 27.44 -10.76
C SER A 43 -5.54 26.14 -11.49
N GLN A 44 -4.95 26.25 -12.69
CA GLN A 44 -4.50 25.10 -13.47
C GLN A 44 -3.27 24.43 -12.85
N SER A 45 -2.25 25.19 -12.45
CA SER A 45 -1.03 24.63 -11.84
C SER A 45 -1.30 23.93 -10.50
N LEU A 46 -2.14 24.51 -9.62
CA LEU A 46 -2.54 23.82 -8.39
C LEU A 46 -3.34 22.55 -8.72
N GLY A 47 -4.30 22.64 -9.65
CA GLY A 47 -5.11 21.50 -10.05
C GLY A 47 -4.28 20.33 -10.59
N THR A 48 -3.28 20.60 -11.43
CA THR A 48 -2.40 19.56 -11.98
C THR A 48 -1.53 18.92 -10.91
N VAL A 49 -0.98 19.70 -9.97
CA VAL A 49 -0.16 19.18 -8.86
C VAL A 49 -0.97 18.23 -7.96
N PHE A 50 -2.17 18.64 -7.55
CA PHE A 50 -3.04 17.77 -6.75
C PHE A 50 -3.46 16.51 -7.52
N GLY A 51 -3.82 16.65 -8.80
CA GLY A 51 -4.17 15.52 -9.67
C GLY A 51 -3.04 14.51 -9.80
N MET A 52 -1.81 14.98 -10.04
CA MET A 52 -0.61 14.12 -10.11
C MET A 52 -0.33 13.44 -8.77
N THR A 53 -0.46 14.16 -7.67
CA THR A 53 -0.23 13.61 -6.32
C THR A 53 -1.21 12.48 -6.01
N ILE A 54 -2.49 12.66 -6.32
CA ILE A 54 -3.52 11.62 -6.15
C ILE A 54 -3.21 10.40 -7.03
N ALA A 55 -2.91 10.63 -8.32
CA ALA A 55 -2.60 9.55 -9.25
C ALA A 55 -1.40 8.71 -8.78
N LEU A 56 -0.32 9.35 -8.33
CA LEU A 56 0.85 8.67 -7.79
C LEU A 56 0.55 7.91 -6.50
N LEU A 57 -0.25 8.48 -5.59
CA LEU A 57 -0.64 7.79 -4.36
C LEU A 57 -1.47 6.55 -4.64
N ILE A 58 -2.45 6.64 -5.56
CA ILE A 58 -3.25 5.49 -5.98
C ILE A 58 -2.35 4.41 -6.57
N LEU A 59 -1.41 4.78 -7.44
CA LEU A 59 -0.45 3.85 -8.03
C LEU A 59 0.39 3.15 -6.95
N ILE A 60 0.92 3.90 -5.98
CA ILE A 60 1.72 3.34 -4.88
C ILE A 60 0.90 2.37 -4.03
N ILE A 61 -0.34 2.71 -3.71
CA ILE A 61 -1.24 1.83 -2.94
C ILE A 61 -1.48 0.54 -3.71
N LEU A 62 -1.83 0.64 -4.99
CA LEU A 62 -2.13 -0.52 -5.83
C LEU A 62 -0.91 -1.43 -6.00
N VAL A 63 0.28 -0.86 -6.23
CA VAL A 63 1.52 -1.64 -6.31
C VAL A 63 1.83 -2.35 -4.99
N ARG A 64 1.66 -1.67 -3.84
CA ARG A 64 1.86 -2.29 -2.52
C ARG A 64 0.92 -3.46 -2.29
N ASP A 65 -0.36 -3.30 -2.62
CA ASP A 65 -1.36 -4.34 -2.43
C ASP A 65 -1.06 -5.56 -3.31
N VAL A 66 -0.72 -5.35 -4.57
CA VAL A 66 -0.32 -6.43 -5.50
C VAL A 66 0.93 -7.17 -5.01
N LEU A 67 1.94 -6.43 -4.55
CA LEU A 67 3.18 -7.03 -4.03
C LEU A 67 2.93 -7.81 -2.74
N ALA A 68 2.14 -7.26 -1.82
CA ALA A 68 1.76 -7.94 -0.59
C ALA A 68 0.98 -9.22 -0.88
N GLU A 69 0.06 -9.18 -1.85
CA GLU A 69 -0.69 -10.36 -2.25
C GLU A 69 0.22 -11.41 -2.90
N ALA A 70 1.12 -11.01 -3.80
CA ALA A 70 2.09 -11.91 -4.42
C ALA A 70 3.00 -12.59 -3.38
N MET A 71 3.47 -11.83 -2.39
CA MET A 71 4.24 -12.36 -1.27
C MET A 71 3.40 -13.30 -0.39
N SER A 72 2.14 -12.97 -0.14
CA SER A 72 1.23 -13.80 0.67
C SER A 72 0.85 -15.12 -0.01
N LYS A 73 0.91 -15.17 -1.35
CA LYS A 73 0.68 -16.38 -2.15
C LYS A 73 1.85 -17.36 -2.06
N SER A 74 3.04 -16.92 -1.65
CA SER A 74 4.12 -17.85 -1.31
C SER A 74 3.82 -18.51 0.03
N GLU A 75 3.41 -19.77 0.01
CA GLU A 75 3.21 -20.57 1.22
C GLU A 75 4.52 -21.06 1.83
N THR A 76 5.64 -20.90 1.12
CA THR A 76 6.95 -21.42 1.52
C THR A 76 7.90 -20.31 1.97
N ASP A 77 8.70 -20.60 2.99
CA ASP A 77 9.85 -19.82 3.41
C ASP A 77 10.99 -19.97 2.38
N THR A 78 11.61 -18.87 1.99
CA THR A 78 12.59 -18.86 0.88
C THR A 78 13.91 -19.53 1.25
N LEU A 79 14.28 -19.54 2.54
CA LEU A 79 15.54 -20.12 3.00
C LEU A 79 15.45 -21.64 3.11
N SER A 80 14.41 -22.14 3.78
CA SER A 80 14.22 -23.56 4.07
C SER A 80 13.37 -24.30 3.03
N ARG A 81 12.60 -23.58 2.20
CA ARG A 81 11.56 -24.10 1.28
C ARG A 81 10.44 -24.87 1.98
N LEU A 82 10.40 -24.87 3.32
CA LEU A 82 9.30 -25.40 4.10
C LEU A 82 8.13 -24.42 4.08
N LEU A 83 6.96 -24.88 4.51
CA LEU A 83 5.83 -23.97 4.71
C LEU A 83 6.25 -22.86 5.70
N ASN A 84 6.04 -21.61 5.30
CA ASN A 84 6.11 -20.50 6.25
C ASN A 84 4.93 -20.60 7.23
N ARG A 85 4.92 -19.72 8.24
CA ARG A 85 3.86 -19.71 9.26
C ARG A 85 2.44 -19.69 8.65
N GLY A 86 2.21 -18.83 7.66
CA GLY A 86 0.91 -18.71 7.00
C GLY A 86 0.53 -19.95 6.17
N GLY A 87 1.52 -20.56 5.50
CA GLY A 87 1.35 -21.84 4.79
C GLY A 87 1.02 -22.99 5.75
N PHE A 88 1.73 -23.09 6.86
CA PHE A 88 1.49 -24.10 7.90
C PHE A 88 0.11 -23.96 8.52
N GLU A 89 -0.28 -22.75 8.96
CA GLU A 89 -1.59 -22.50 9.60
C GLU A 89 -2.75 -22.92 8.68
N ARG A 90 -2.67 -22.58 7.40
CA ARG A 90 -3.68 -22.94 6.38
C ARG A 90 -3.79 -24.46 6.19
N HIS A 91 -2.68 -25.16 6.10
CA HIS A 91 -2.66 -26.62 5.92
C HIS A 91 -3.06 -27.36 7.19
N ALA A 92 -2.63 -26.87 8.36
CA ALA A 92 -2.99 -27.44 9.66
C ALA A 92 -4.51 -27.35 9.89
N GLU A 93 -5.14 -26.22 9.56
CA GLU A 93 -6.59 -26.08 9.67
C GLU A 93 -7.34 -27.10 8.79
N LEU A 94 -6.91 -27.28 7.54
CA LEU A 94 -7.49 -28.28 6.64
C LEU A 94 -7.30 -29.71 7.17
N ALA A 95 -6.10 -30.04 7.65
CA ALA A 95 -5.78 -31.34 8.22
C ALA A 95 -6.60 -31.62 9.50
N MET A 96 -6.77 -30.63 10.38
CA MET A 96 -7.61 -30.76 11.58
C MET A 96 -9.08 -31.00 11.23
N ARG A 97 -9.63 -30.27 10.25
CA ARG A 97 -11.01 -30.49 9.79
C ARG A 97 -11.21 -31.89 9.22
N ASP A 98 -10.25 -32.41 8.46
CA ASP A 98 -10.30 -33.79 7.95
C ASP A 98 -10.20 -34.82 9.08
N ALA A 99 -9.29 -34.59 10.04
CA ALA A 99 -9.10 -35.47 11.17
C ALA A 99 -10.35 -35.58 12.06
N VAL A 100 -11.01 -34.45 12.33
CA VAL A 100 -12.30 -34.40 13.05
C VAL A 100 -13.37 -35.20 12.29
N ARG A 101 -13.46 -35.02 10.96
CA ARG A 101 -14.43 -35.72 10.13
C ARG A 101 -14.20 -37.24 10.13
N ARG A 102 -12.94 -37.67 10.18
CA ARG A 102 -12.54 -39.08 10.13
C ARG A 102 -12.38 -39.72 11.51
N GLY A 103 -12.49 -38.94 12.59
CA GLY A 103 -12.31 -39.41 13.97
C GLY A 103 -10.88 -39.89 14.27
N ILE A 104 -9.86 -39.34 13.59
CA ILE A 104 -8.45 -39.74 13.80
C ILE A 104 -7.73 -38.75 14.72
N PRO A 105 -6.84 -39.21 15.61
CA PRO A 105 -6.05 -38.34 16.47
C PRO A 105 -4.99 -37.57 15.67
N VAL A 106 -4.69 -36.34 16.10
CA VAL A 106 -3.67 -35.46 15.52
C VAL A 106 -2.61 -35.13 16.57
N ALA A 107 -1.34 -35.07 16.17
CA ALA A 107 -0.23 -34.61 17.00
C ALA A 107 0.51 -33.45 16.33
N LEU A 108 1.03 -32.52 17.13
CA LEU A 108 1.87 -31.40 16.70
C LEU A 108 3.26 -31.56 17.32
N VAL A 109 4.29 -31.47 16.51
CA VAL A 109 5.69 -31.46 16.95
C VAL A 109 6.27 -30.08 16.65
N ILE A 110 6.90 -29.48 17.66
CA ILE A 110 7.61 -28.21 17.54
C ILE A 110 9.08 -28.50 17.84
N ALA A 111 9.95 -28.01 16.97
CA ALA A 111 11.40 -28.10 17.12
C ALA A 111 12.01 -26.70 17.00
N ASP A 112 13.01 -26.42 17.80
CA ASP A 112 13.80 -25.20 17.76
C ASP A 112 15.30 -25.54 17.67
N LEU A 113 16.10 -24.66 17.10
CA LEU A 113 17.55 -24.86 16.98
C LEU A 113 18.27 -24.31 18.21
N ASP A 114 18.77 -25.21 19.05
CA ASP A 114 19.54 -24.83 20.23
C ASP A 114 20.80 -24.02 19.87
N HIS A 115 21.07 -22.99 20.66
CA HIS A 115 22.26 -22.12 20.51
C HIS A 115 22.45 -21.49 19.12
N PHE A 116 21.40 -21.36 18.30
CA PHE A 116 21.49 -20.82 16.94
C PHE A 116 22.17 -19.44 16.85
N LYS A 117 21.98 -18.60 17.87
CA LYS A 117 22.67 -17.30 17.99
C LYS A 117 24.21 -17.45 18.01
N SER A 118 24.73 -18.42 18.77
CA SER A 118 26.17 -18.68 18.85
C SER A 118 26.75 -19.11 17.51
N ILE A 119 25.97 -19.84 16.70
CA ILE A 119 26.37 -20.24 15.35
C ILE A 119 26.46 -19.00 14.46
N ASN A 120 25.42 -18.16 14.41
CA ASN A 120 25.45 -16.91 13.64
C ASN A 120 26.60 -15.99 14.06
N ASP A 121 26.83 -15.86 15.37
CA ASP A 121 27.90 -15.01 15.92
C ASP A 121 29.31 -15.56 15.59
N SER A 122 29.46 -16.88 15.37
CA SER A 122 30.76 -17.54 15.09
C SER A 122 31.10 -17.63 13.60
N PHE A 123 30.10 -17.79 12.73
CA PHE A 123 30.33 -17.98 11.29
C PHE A 123 30.18 -16.70 10.47
N GLY A 124 29.67 -15.61 11.07
CA GLY A 124 29.44 -14.34 10.39
C GLY A 124 28.34 -14.46 9.34
N HIS A 125 27.54 -13.41 9.15
CA HIS A 125 26.56 -13.39 8.06
C HIS A 125 27.29 -13.53 6.72
N ALA A 126 27.23 -14.73 6.13
CA ALA A 126 27.51 -14.96 4.73
C ALA A 126 26.53 -14.07 3.95
N SER A 127 27.03 -12.89 3.60
CA SER A 127 26.33 -11.86 2.84
C SER A 127 26.29 -12.27 1.38
#